data_AF-A0AA38UF97-F1
#
_entry.id   AF-A0AA38UF97-F1
#
_cell.length_a   1.000
_cell.length_b   1.000
_cell.length_c   1.000
_cell.angle_alpha   90.00
_cell.angle_beta   90.00
_cell.angle_gamma   90.00
#
_symmetry.space_group_name_H-M   'P 1'
#
loop_
_entity.id
_entity.type
_entity.pdbx_description
1 polymer ?
#
loop_
_entity_poly.entity_id
_entity_poly.type
_entity_poly.pdbx_seq_one_letter_code
_entity_poly.pdbx_strand_id
1 'polypeptide(L)'
;MEWQEPFKKAVSYFKQSKYGECLRLLNYALENGGRDQYAIYDSRAAVHAKNSRFREALLDAKESIRLAPNRWQCYFRAARLFLSIRKFDEASKMVELALQRVNRSNDKHLATLVDLQSRVLESRKRLNCHVGMLPNELLSAIFHYMVEEDAVLNIKVSQVCRHWRRVALEDPTLWSTLVLSNKRPNRKSTLWIQRSKGRIRELCLRRTLSDQVDWSLEKLEGVQWSCLRACELEDIDILDQLEKRGALHIIPQLETLVIRDKLLDSREAFVSQLGDNLRNLIIDGAVHVFLDQLQVHSLVTLEVLRFGERWVSDLFRLLAQNLSLRSLVVISPFSPVHDLSGPPLTFSHLTYLDYCYGTTQLFKHIRLPSLEVISVRSCLQSKFAVECLLESNTSQLRTITFDACAHLPVPEVLQVLTSNPSVSSLTLKHLSGSIVTPILEALASPDQLCPALTHMDLSFSSQIDPSVLTRIVSTRLTSATQGLKQTEENISEPKRQHMEKILSLTVDGCTGITTDSLPWFREKIPYFSYVTKPDRGRR
;
A
#
# COMPACT_ATOMS: atom_id res chain seq x y z
N MET A 1 -73.17 -19.48 15.48
CA MET A 1 -72.36 -18.24 15.58
C MET A 1 -71.95 -17.82 14.18
N GLU A 2 -72.30 -16.60 13.77
CA GLU A 2 -72.22 -16.13 12.37
C GLU A 2 -70.78 -15.98 11.83
N TRP A 3 -69.76 -15.88 12.70
CA TRP A 3 -68.36 -15.70 12.28
C TRP A 3 -67.64 -16.99 11.80
N GLN A 4 -68.16 -18.20 12.08
CA GLN A 4 -67.43 -19.46 11.85
C GLN A 4 -67.27 -19.81 10.36
N GLU A 5 -68.33 -19.65 9.58
CA GLU A 5 -68.31 -19.89 8.14
C GLU A 5 -67.42 -18.91 7.36
N PRO A 6 -67.49 -17.58 7.59
CA PRO A 6 -66.56 -16.64 6.94
C PRO A 6 -65.10 -16.89 7.36
N PHE A 7 -64.86 -17.31 8.62
CA PHE A 7 -63.51 -17.67 9.07
C PHE A 7 -62.95 -18.92 8.34
N LYS A 8 -63.72 -20.00 8.22
CA LYS A 8 -63.31 -21.19 7.46
C LYS A 8 -62.97 -20.84 6.00
N LYS A 9 -63.82 -20.01 5.38
CA LYS A 9 -63.62 -19.54 4.00
C LYS A 9 -62.39 -18.65 3.87
N ALA A 10 -62.12 -17.78 4.87
CA ALA A 10 -60.89 -16.99 4.93
C ALA A 10 -59.63 -17.86 5.01
N VAL A 11 -59.64 -18.93 5.81
CA VAL A 11 -58.51 -19.88 5.90
C VAL A 11 -58.28 -20.59 4.57
N SER A 12 -59.33 -20.94 3.83
CA SER A 12 -59.22 -21.50 2.48
C SER A 12 -58.58 -20.49 1.50
N TYR A 13 -59.04 -19.23 1.50
CA TYR A 13 -58.44 -18.18 0.67
C TYR A 13 -57.00 -17.84 1.04
N PHE A 14 -56.62 -17.95 2.32
CA PHE A 14 -55.23 -17.81 2.74
C PHE A 14 -54.34 -18.88 2.09
N LYS A 15 -54.79 -20.14 2.05
CA LYS A 15 -54.07 -21.22 1.36
C LYS A 15 -53.96 -21.00 -0.15
N GLN A 16 -54.95 -20.33 -0.76
CA GLN A 16 -54.96 -19.95 -2.18
C GLN A 16 -54.20 -18.63 -2.46
N SER A 17 -53.50 -18.05 -1.48
CA SER A 17 -52.80 -16.76 -1.61
C SER A 17 -53.68 -15.56 -2.00
N LYS A 18 -55.01 -15.68 -1.84
CA LYS A 18 -55.98 -14.58 -2.07
C LYS A 18 -56.07 -13.70 -0.84
N TYR A 19 -55.02 -12.93 -0.57
CA TYR A 19 -54.87 -12.18 0.68
C TYR A 19 -55.90 -11.05 0.87
N GLY A 20 -56.34 -10.39 -0.21
CA GLY A 20 -57.36 -9.33 -0.14
C GLY A 20 -58.73 -9.87 0.31
N GLU A 21 -59.21 -10.93 -0.34
CA GLU A 21 -60.47 -11.60 0.04
C GLU A 21 -60.39 -12.24 1.42
N CYS A 22 -59.22 -12.75 1.80
CA CYS A 22 -58.96 -13.25 3.14
C CYS A 22 -59.16 -12.16 4.21
N LEU A 23 -58.55 -10.98 4.03
CA LEU A 23 -58.71 -9.85 4.96
C LEU A 23 -60.17 -9.39 5.05
N ARG A 24 -60.88 -9.31 3.91
CA ARG A 24 -62.29 -8.93 3.87
C ARG A 24 -63.15 -9.86 4.72
N LEU A 25 -62.97 -11.17 4.57
CA LEU A 25 -63.71 -12.17 5.35
C LEU A 25 -63.30 -12.21 6.83
N LEU A 26 -62.03 -11.97 7.15
CA LEU A 26 -61.57 -11.89 8.55
C LEU A 26 -62.14 -10.65 9.26
N ASN A 27 -62.20 -9.51 8.58
CA ASN A 27 -62.83 -8.30 9.12
C ASN A 27 -64.34 -8.51 9.32
N TYR A 28 -65.02 -9.09 8.34
CA TYR A 28 -66.44 -9.45 8.47
C TYR A 28 -66.66 -10.41 9.65
N ALA A 29 -65.80 -11.42 9.84
CA ALA A 29 -65.89 -12.33 10.98
C ALA A 29 -65.72 -11.61 12.33
N LEU A 30 -64.88 -10.58 12.41
CA LEU A 30 -64.73 -9.75 13.62
C LEU A 30 -65.93 -8.84 13.88
N GLU A 31 -66.58 -8.33 12.83
CA GLU A 31 -67.79 -7.51 12.96
C GLU A 31 -69.01 -8.34 13.39
N ASN A 32 -69.06 -9.61 13.01
CA ASN A 32 -70.20 -10.51 13.23
C ASN A 32 -69.94 -11.52 14.38
N GLY A 33 -69.53 -11.00 15.54
CA GLY A 33 -69.43 -11.78 16.79
C GLY A 33 -68.11 -12.55 16.99
N GLY A 34 -67.09 -12.31 16.16
CA GLY A 34 -65.76 -12.94 16.29
C GLY A 34 -64.75 -12.18 17.15
N ARG A 35 -65.11 -11.05 17.79
CA ARG A 35 -64.15 -10.18 18.51
C ARG A 35 -63.41 -10.83 19.68
N ASP A 36 -64.00 -11.86 20.28
CA ASP A 36 -63.37 -12.58 21.40
C ASP A 36 -62.52 -13.79 20.95
N GLN A 37 -62.39 -14.00 19.63
CA GLN A 37 -61.73 -15.17 19.06
C GLN A 37 -60.30 -14.86 18.64
N TYR A 38 -59.33 -15.25 19.45
CA TYR A 38 -57.90 -15.03 19.18
C TYR A 38 -57.43 -15.58 17.82
N ALA A 39 -58.04 -16.68 17.34
CA ALA A 39 -57.67 -17.34 16.08
C ALA A 39 -57.91 -16.45 14.85
N ILE A 40 -58.89 -15.55 14.92
CA ILE A 40 -59.20 -14.60 13.84
C ILE A 40 -58.10 -13.54 13.77
N TYR A 41 -57.68 -12.99 14.92
CA TYR A 41 -56.56 -12.05 15.01
C TYR A 41 -55.22 -12.70 14.61
N ASP A 42 -54.91 -13.92 15.04
CA ASP A 42 -53.69 -14.63 14.63
C ASP A 42 -53.65 -14.88 13.11
N SER A 43 -54.80 -15.24 12.52
CA SER A 43 -54.93 -15.44 11.07
C SER A 43 -54.80 -14.10 10.31
N ARG A 44 -55.40 -13.02 10.82
CA ARG A 44 -55.30 -11.68 10.23
C ARG A 44 -53.88 -11.11 10.31
N ALA A 45 -53.20 -11.33 11.43
CA ALA A 45 -51.78 -11.02 11.59
C ALA A 45 -50.91 -11.75 10.56
N ALA A 46 -51.18 -13.03 10.30
CA ALA A 46 -50.46 -13.80 9.29
C ALA A 46 -50.66 -13.26 7.86
N VAL A 47 -51.87 -12.79 7.54
CA VAL A 47 -52.19 -12.18 6.24
C VAL A 47 -51.52 -10.82 6.09
N HIS A 48 -51.60 -9.97 7.12
CA HIS A 48 -50.93 -8.67 7.13
C HIS A 48 -49.40 -8.82 7.00
N ALA A 49 -48.81 -9.82 7.65
CA ALA A 49 -47.39 -10.14 7.51
C ALA A 49 -47.00 -10.50 6.07
N LYS A 50 -47.85 -11.27 5.38
CA LYS A 50 -47.63 -11.64 3.97
C LYS A 50 -47.78 -10.46 3.01
N ASN A 51 -48.58 -9.47 3.37
CA ASN A 51 -48.74 -8.22 2.63
C ASN A 51 -47.74 -7.12 3.07
N SER A 52 -46.68 -7.45 3.81
CA SER A 52 -45.68 -6.50 4.33
C SER A 52 -46.26 -5.38 5.22
N ARG A 53 -47.49 -5.53 5.72
CA ARG A 53 -48.16 -4.61 6.65
C ARG A 53 -47.83 -4.99 8.09
N PHE A 54 -46.57 -4.79 8.48
CA PHE A 54 -46.05 -5.30 9.75
C PHE A 54 -46.63 -4.60 10.98
N ARG A 55 -47.04 -3.33 10.87
CA ARG A 55 -47.62 -2.56 11.98
C ARG A 55 -48.96 -3.14 12.40
N GLU A 56 -49.83 -3.36 11.43
CA GLU A 56 -51.16 -3.96 11.60
C GLU A 56 -51.04 -5.41 12.07
N ALA A 57 -50.09 -6.16 11.51
CA ALA A 57 -49.81 -7.53 11.95
C ALA A 57 -49.40 -7.60 13.43
N LEU A 58 -48.59 -6.65 13.92
CA LEU A 58 -48.18 -6.59 15.32
C LEU A 58 -49.33 -6.19 16.26
N LEU A 59 -50.23 -5.30 15.83
CA LEU A 59 -51.44 -4.96 16.59
C LEU A 59 -52.33 -6.20 16.76
N ASP A 60 -52.55 -6.94 15.68
CA ASP A 60 -53.32 -8.19 15.71
C ASP A 60 -52.65 -9.28 16.55
N ALA A 61 -51.33 -9.41 16.45
CA ALA A 61 -50.57 -10.33 17.31
C ALA A 61 -50.73 -9.96 18.79
N LYS A 62 -50.68 -8.67 19.13
CA LYS A 62 -50.90 -8.19 20.51
C LYS A 62 -52.31 -8.53 21.00
N GLU A 63 -53.33 -8.32 20.19
CA GLU A 63 -54.72 -8.69 20.54
C GLU A 63 -54.87 -10.22 20.69
N SER A 64 -54.25 -11.01 19.83
CA SER A 64 -54.28 -12.48 19.95
C SER A 64 -53.63 -12.98 21.25
N ILE A 65 -52.59 -12.30 21.74
CA ILE A 65 -51.94 -12.60 23.03
C ILE A 65 -52.84 -12.18 24.19
N ARG A 66 -53.51 -11.01 24.10
CA ARG A 66 -54.45 -10.53 25.12
C ARG A 66 -55.62 -11.50 25.31
N LEU A 67 -56.19 -11.98 24.22
CA LEU A 67 -57.34 -12.90 24.23
C LEU A 67 -56.96 -14.32 24.67
N ALA A 68 -55.73 -14.78 24.39
CA ALA A 68 -55.30 -16.14 24.70
C ALA A 68 -53.85 -16.19 25.26
N PRO A 69 -53.63 -15.72 26.51
CA PRO A 69 -52.29 -15.60 27.09
C PRO A 69 -51.58 -16.93 27.35
N ASN A 70 -52.32 -18.05 27.38
CA ASN A 70 -51.77 -19.39 27.59
C ASN A 70 -51.46 -20.13 26.27
N ARG A 71 -51.73 -19.53 25.10
CA ARG A 71 -51.48 -20.16 23.79
C ARG A 71 -50.10 -19.79 23.25
N TRP A 72 -49.21 -20.77 23.10
CA TRP A 72 -47.87 -20.55 22.55
C TRP A 72 -47.89 -20.02 21.10
N GLN A 73 -48.93 -20.34 20.31
CA GLN A 73 -49.04 -19.92 18.91
C GLN A 73 -49.06 -18.39 18.73
N CYS A 74 -49.71 -17.66 19.65
CA CYS A 74 -49.78 -16.20 19.61
C CYS A 74 -48.39 -15.56 19.79
N TYR A 75 -47.61 -16.09 20.74
CA TYR A 75 -46.22 -15.66 20.96
C TYR A 75 -45.30 -16.06 19.79
N PHE A 76 -45.49 -17.26 19.22
CA PHE A 76 -44.76 -17.69 18.03
C PHE A 76 -45.01 -16.76 16.82
N ARG A 77 -46.26 -16.32 16.62
CA ARG A 77 -46.61 -15.34 15.58
C ARG A 77 -45.89 -14.02 15.80
N ALA A 78 -45.96 -13.48 17.02
CA ALA A 78 -45.26 -12.24 17.38
C ALA A 78 -43.75 -12.36 17.18
N ALA A 79 -43.13 -13.46 17.61
CA ALA A 79 -41.70 -13.71 17.42
C ALA A 79 -41.30 -13.71 15.93
N ARG A 80 -42.10 -14.34 15.06
CA ARG A 80 -41.87 -14.32 13.61
C ARG A 80 -41.99 -12.93 13.01
N LEU A 81 -42.97 -12.14 13.46
CA LEU A 81 -43.13 -10.75 13.02
C LEU A 81 -41.92 -9.90 13.41
N PHE A 82 -41.50 -9.98 14.68
CA PHE A 82 -40.31 -9.27 15.17
C PHE A 82 -39.03 -9.68 14.42
N LEU A 83 -38.88 -10.96 14.10
CA LEU A 83 -37.78 -11.44 13.25
C LEU A 83 -37.82 -10.80 11.84
N SER A 84 -39.00 -10.72 11.22
CA SER A 84 -39.16 -10.11 9.90
C SER A 84 -38.84 -8.60 9.88
N ILE A 85 -39.11 -7.88 10.97
CA ILE A 85 -38.78 -6.45 11.10
C ILE A 85 -37.39 -6.18 11.71
N ARG A 86 -36.54 -7.21 11.83
CA ARG A 86 -35.17 -7.14 12.38
C ARG A 86 -35.08 -6.66 13.84
N LYS A 87 -36.14 -6.81 14.62
CA LYS A 87 -36.17 -6.55 16.08
C LYS A 87 -35.88 -7.84 16.85
N PHE A 88 -34.61 -8.22 16.92
CA PHE A 88 -34.21 -9.55 17.40
C PHE A 88 -34.34 -9.74 18.91
N ASP A 89 -34.20 -8.69 19.71
CA ASP A 89 -34.32 -8.79 21.16
C ASP A 89 -35.78 -9.08 21.57
N GLU A 90 -36.73 -8.37 20.97
CA GLU A 90 -38.16 -8.62 21.15
C GLU A 90 -38.57 -9.98 20.57
N ALA A 91 -38.00 -10.38 19.42
CA ALA A 91 -38.21 -11.71 18.86
C ALA A 91 -37.77 -12.81 19.84
N SER A 92 -36.58 -12.68 20.45
CA SER A 92 -36.06 -13.65 21.43
C SER A 92 -36.98 -13.76 22.65
N LYS A 93 -37.39 -12.61 23.21
CA LYS A 93 -38.34 -12.56 24.34
C LYS A 93 -39.65 -13.29 24.02
N MET A 94 -40.19 -13.08 22.82
CA MET A 94 -41.43 -13.76 22.40
C MET A 94 -41.23 -15.28 22.22
N VAL A 95 -40.08 -15.74 21.71
CA VAL A 95 -39.76 -17.18 21.62
C VAL A 95 -39.65 -17.81 23.01
N GLU A 96 -38.98 -17.15 23.95
CA GLU A 96 -38.87 -17.61 25.35
C GLU A 96 -40.25 -17.75 26.01
N LEU A 97 -41.12 -16.75 25.84
CA LEU A 97 -42.50 -16.81 26.33
C LEU A 97 -43.32 -17.94 25.69
N ALA A 98 -43.08 -18.24 24.41
CA ALA A 98 -43.72 -19.36 23.72
C ALA A 98 -43.23 -20.71 24.27
N LEU A 99 -41.92 -20.86 24.51
CA LEU A 99 -41.31 -22.07 25.07
C LEU A 99 -41.79 -22.36 26.50
N GLN A 100 -42.08 -21.34 27.30
CA GLN A 100 -42.66 -21.50 28.65
C GLN A 100 -44.10 -22.06 28.62
N ARG A 101 -44.83 -21.86 27.52
CA ARG A 101 -46.27 -22.15 27.40
C ARG A 101 -46.58 -23.35 26.52
N VAL A 102 -45.59 -23.91 25.84
CA VAL A 102 -45.77 -25.11 25.01
C VAL A 102 -45.78 -26.35 25.90
N ASN A 103 -46.64 -27.32 25.57
CA ASN A 103 -46.63 -28.61 26.25
C ASN A 103 -45.34 -29.36 25.89
N ARG A 104 -44.54 -29.70 26.91
CA ARG A 104 -43.24 -30.36 26.75
C ARG A 104 -43.31 -31.79 26.18
N SER A 105 -44.50 -32.40 26.17
CA SER A 105 -44.72 -33.72 25.57
C SER A 105 -44.86 -33.72 24.04
N ASN A 106 -44.93 -32.54 23.39
CA ASN A 106 -45.11 -32.43 21.94
C ASN A 106 -43.82 -31.97 21.24
N ASP A 107 -43.01 -32.95 20.83
CA ASP A 107 -41.68 -32.76 20.24
C ASP A 107 -41.67 -31.87 18.99
N LYS A 108 -42.72 -31.92 18.17
CA LYS A 108 -42.80 -31.14 16.92
C LYS A 108 -42.91 -29.64 17.16
N HIS A 109 -43.69 -29.24 18.18
CA HIS A 109 -43.84 -27.82 18.52
C HIS A 109 -42.56 -27.27 19.17
N LEU A 110 -41.91 -28.08 20.02
CA LEU A 110 -40.61 -27.75 20.60
C LEU A 110 -39.54 -27.55 19.52
N ALA A 111 -39.42 -28.48 18.58
CA ALA A 111 -38.47 -28.37 17.47
C ALA A 111 -38.68 -27.09 16.64
N THR A 112 -39.94 -26.72 16.38
CA THR A 112 -40.28 -25.50 15.63
C THR A 112 -39.88 -24.23 16.38
N LEU A 113 -40.04 -24.19 17.70
CA LEU A 113 -39.65 -23.05 18.52
C LEU A 113 -38.13 -22.94 18.69
N VAL A 114 -37.44 -24.08 18.81
CA VAL A 114 -35.98 -24.13 18.87
C VAL A 114 -35.36 -23.68 17.54
N ASP A 115 -35.91 -24.09 16.39
CA ASP A 115 -35.50 -23.58 15.08
C ASP A 115 -35.70 -22.06 14.97
N LEU A 116 -36.84 -21.55 15.44
CA LEU A 116 -37.06 -20.11 15.43
C LEU A 116 -36.06 -19.38 16.33
N GLN A 117 -35.73 -19.94 17.50
CA GLN A 117 -34.75 -19.38 18.42
C GLN A 117 -33.34 -19.32 17.79
N SER A 118 -32.90 -20.40 17.15
CA SER A 118 -31.58 -20.44 16.49
C SER A 118 -31.48 -19.38 15.39
N ARG A 119 -32.53 -19.23 14.58
CA ARG A 119 -32.61 -18.22 13.52
C ARG A 119 -32.58 -16.78 14.05
N VAL A 120 -33.27 -16.50 15.17
CA VAL A 120 -33.22 -15.19 15.83
C VAL A 120 -31.81 -14.90 16.34
N LEU A 121 -31.18 -15.86 17.02
CA LEU A 121 -29.83 -15.73 17.56
C LEU A 121 -28.77 -15.53 16.47
N GLU A 122 -28.85 -16.29 15.38
CA GLU A 122 -27.97 -16.12 14.22
C GLU A 122 -28.13 -14.75 13.57
N SER A 123 -29.38 -14.30 13.37
CA SER A 123 -29.66 -13.00 12.75
C SER A 123 -29.16 -11.84 13.63
N ARG A 124 -29.32 -11.96 14.95
CA ARG A 124 -28.77 -11.00 15.94
C ARG A 124 -27.24 -10.95 15.89
N LYS A 125 -26.58 -12.11 15.85
CA LYS A 125 -25.11 -12.20 15.74
C LYS A 125 -24.59 -11.55 14.45
N ARG A 126 -25.32 -11.69 13.33
CA ARG A 126 -24.96 -11.06 12.05
C ARG A 126 -25.06 -9.53 12.10
N LEU A 127 -26.07 -8.98 12.76
CA LEU A 127 -26.22 -7.52 12.88
C LEU A 127 -25.07 -6.88 13.69
N ASN A 128 -24.55 -7.60 14.68
CA ASN A 128 -23.41 -7.14 15.49
C ASN A 128 -22.06 -7.32 14.78
N CYS A 129 -22.02 -8.07 13.67
CA CYS A 129 -20.81 -8.29 12.89
C CYS A 129 -20.81 -7.33 11.68
N HIS A 130 -20.30 -6.11 11.89
CA HIS A 130 -20.20 -5.09 10.84
C HIS A 130 -19.54 -5.62 9.56
N VAL A 131 -18.51 -6.47 9.70
CA VAL A 131 -17.82 -7.08 8.56
C VAL A 131 -18.68 -8.15 7.87
N GLY A 132 -19.49 -8.90 8.62
CA GLY A 132 -20.41 -9.89 8.06
C GLY A 132 -21.63 -9.29 7.34
N MET A 133 -21.80 -7.96 7.38
CA MET A 133 -22.79 -7.24 6.59
C MET A 133 -22.26 -6.78 5.22
N LEU A 134 -20.94 -6.81 5.02
CA LEU A 134 -20.35 -6.42 3.75
C LEU A 134 -20.60 -7.51 2.70
N PRO A 135 -20.92 -7.13 1.44
CA PRO A 135 -20.83 -8.04 0.31
C PRO A 135 -19.42 -8.65 0.22
N ASN A 136 -19.34 -9.88 -0.28
CA ASN A 136 -18.07 -10.61 -0.39
C ASN A 136 -17.05 -9.85 -1.24
N GLU A 137 -17.51 -9.10 -2.24
CA GLU A 137 -16.69 -8.31 -3.16
C GLU A 137 -15.98 -7.17 -2.42
N LEU A 138 -16.71 -6.44 -1.56
CA LEU A 138 -16.13 -5.37 -0.75
C LEU A 138 -15.16 -5.92 0.29
N LEU A 139 -15.51 -7.06 0.90
CA LEU A 139 -14.63 -7.72 1.84
C LEU A 139 -13.34 -8.23 1.15
N SER A 140 -13.44 -8.78 -0.07
CA SER A 140 -12.27 -9.18 -0.85
C SER A 140 -11.41 -7.99 -1.25
N ALA A 141 -12.01 -6.87 -1.65
CA ALA A 141 -11.28 -5.64 -1.95
C ALA A 141 -10.49 -5.13 -0.72
N ILE A 142 -11.08 -5.18 0.48
CA ILE A 142 -10.37 -4.86 1.73
C ILE A 142 -9.19 -5.81 1.94
N PHE A 143 -9.38 -7.11 1.68
CA PHE A 143 -8.29 -8.08 1.80
C PHE A 143 -7.14 -7.78 0.83
N HIS A 144 -7.44 -7.36 -0.41
CA HIS A 144 -6.43 -6.96 -1.39
C HIS A 144 -5.59 -5.79 -0.92
N TYR A 145 -6.22 -4.73 -0.41
CA TYR A 145 -5.47 -3.59 0.15
C TYR A 145 -4.52 -4.00 1.29
N MET A 146 -4.93 -4.95 2.13
CA MET A 146 -4.05 -5.47 3.19
C MET A 146 -2.89 -6.31 2.62
N VAL A 147 -3.16 -7.15 1.62
CA VAL A 147 -2.17 -8.09 1.06
C VAL A 147 -1.16 -7.38 0.15
N GLU A 148 -1.54 -6.26 -0.47
CA GLU A 148 -0.66 -5.41 -1.27
C GLU A 148 0.51 -4.86 -0.44
N GLU A 149 0.28 -4.51 0.83
CA GLU A 149 1.34 -4.07 1.75
C GLU A 149 2.22 -5.22 2.26
N ASP A 150 1.61 -6.37 2.59
CA ASP A 150 2.32 -7.57 3.05
C ASP A 150 1.62 -8.86 2.61
N ALA A 151 2.24 -9.56 1.66
CA ALA A 151 1.75 -10.81 1.08
C ALA A 151 1.54 -11.93 2.10
N VAL A 152 2.12 -11.86 3.31
CA VAL A 152 1.93 -12.86 4.38
C VAL A 152 0.57 -12.70 5.08
N LEU A 153 -0.06 -11.52 4.98
CA LEU A 153 -1.34 -11.23 5.63
C LEU A 153 -2.49 -12.07 5.05
N ASN A 154 -2.36 -12.61 3.84
CA ASN A 154 -3.35 -13.50 3.25
C ASN A 154 -3.64 -14.75 4.12
N ILE A 155 -2.61 -15.30 4.78
CA ILE A 155 -2.79 -16.38 5.76
C ILE A 155 -3.60 -15.88 6.95
N LYS A 156 -3.23 -14.72 7.52
CA LYS A 156 -3.91 -14.17 8.71
C LYS A 156 -5.38 -13.90 8.44
N VAL A 157 -5.69 -13.28 7.30
CA VAL A 157 -7.06 -13.03 6.84
C VAL A 157 -7.85 -14.33 6.74
N SER A 158 -7.26 -15.39 6.18
CA SER A 158 -7.90 -16.72 6.07
C SER A 158 -8.11 -17.43 7.42
N GLN A 159 -7.55 -16.90 8.52
CA GLN A 159 -7.58 -17.51 9.85
C GLN A 159 -8.52 -16.84 10.85
N VAL A 160 -9.05 -15.64 10.55
CA VAL A 160 -9.90 -14.86 11.47
C VAL A 160 -11.20 -15.58 11.84
N CYS A 161 -12.02 -15.93 10.85
CA CYS A 161 -13.28 -16.65 11.09
C CYS A 161 -13.67 -17.50 9.86
N ARG A 162 -14.71 -18.35 10.01
CA ARG A 162 -15.18 -19.22 8.92
C ARG A 162 -15.63 -18.45 7.68
N HIS A 163 -16.24 -17.27 7.86
CA HIS A 163 -16.72 -16.44 6.75
C HIS A 163 -15.54 -15.82 5.98
N TRP A 164 -14.58 -15.20 6.68
CA TRP A 164 -13.38 -14.63 6.06
C TRP A 164 -12.56 -15.68 5.33
N ARG A 165 -12.41 -16.87 5.94
CA ARG A 165 -11.76 -18.00 5.30
C ARG A 165 -12.43 -18.39 3.99
N ARG A 166 -13.76 -18.41 3.94
CA ARG A 166 -14.50 -18.73 2.72
C ARG A 166 -14.21 -17.69 1.63
N VAL A 167 -14.38 -16.41 1.95
CA VAL A 167 -14.16 -15.30 1.00
C VAL A 167 -12.72 -15.32 0.49
N ALA A 168 -11.75 -15.43 1.38
CA ALA A 168 -10.33 -15.43 1.01
C ALA A 168 -9.90 -16.65 0.18
N LEU A 169 -10.58 -17.80 0.30
CA LEU A 169 -10.28 -18.99 -0.50
C LEU A 169 -11.06 -19.02 -1.83
N GLU A 170 -12.21 -18.36 -1.90
CA GLU A 170 -13.00 -18.23 -3.12
C GLU A 170 -12.40 -17.24 -4.11
N ASP A 171 -11.63 -16.25 -3.64
CA ASP A 171 -10.86 -15.33 -4.47
C ASP A 171 -9.40 -15.81 -4.67
N PRO A 172 -9.04 -16.35 -5.85
CA PRO A 172 -7.70 -16.85 -6.11
C PRO A 172 -6.67 -15.73 -6.29
N THR A 173 -7.12 -14.49 -6.58
CA THR A 173 -6.20 -13.37 -6.83
C THR A 173 -5.47 -12.93 -5.56
N LEU A 174 -6.05 -13.17 -4.38
CA LEU A 174 -5.37 -12.97 -3.07
C LEU A 174 -4.14 -13.88 -2.86
N TRP A 175 -3.97 -14.88 -3.73
CA TRP A 175 -2.88 -15.86 -3.69
C TRP A 175 -1.95 -15.75 -4.91
N SER A 176 -2.04 -14.68 -5.69
CA SER A 176 -1.25 -14.50 -6.92
C SER A 176 0.23 -14.20 -6.67
N THR A 177 0.61 -13.79 -5.47
CA THR A 177 1.99 -13.48 -5.08
C THR A 177 2.56 -14.60 -4.23
N LEU A 178 3.53 -15.33 -4.79
CA LEU A 178 4.19 -16.46 -4.15
C LEU A 178 5.63 -16.10 -3.74
N VAL A 179 5.81 -15.84 -2.44
CA VAL A 179 7.14 -15.62 -1.85
C VAL A 179 7.64 -16.89 -1.17
N LEU A 180 8.77 -17.41 -1.58
CA LEU A 180 9.37 -18.63 -1.06
C LEU A 180 10.71 -18.32 -0.37
N SER A 181 10.88 -18.86 0.84
CA SER A 181 12.08 -18.73 1.70
C SER A 181 12.33 -20.04 2.45
N ASN A 182 13.29 -20.08 3.38
CA ASN A 182 13.53 -21.26 4.23
C ASN A 182 12.33 -21.72 5.09
N LYS A 183 11.27 -20.92 5.23
CA LYS A 183 10.12 -21.27 6.07
C LYS A 183 9.11 -22.16 5.34
N ARG A 184 9.32 -23.48 5.39
CA ARG A 184 8.42 -24.53 4.85
C ARG A 184 8.03 -24.27 3.37
N PRO A 185 9.00 -24.11 2.45
CA PRO A 185 8.72 -23.71 1.08
C PRO A 185 7.83 -24.71 0.32
N ASN A 186 8.06 -26.02 0.49
CA ASN A 186 7.28 -27.08 -0.14
C ASN A 186 5.78 -27.01 0.19
N ARG A 187 5.45 -26.79 1.47
CA ARG A 187 4.06 -26.66 1.91
C ARG A 187 3.45 -25.36 1.42
N LYS A 188 4.24 -24.29 1.37
CA LYS A 188 3.78 -22.96 0.91
C LYS A 188 3.48 -22.98 -0.59
N SER A 189 4.39 -23.50 -1.42
CA SER A 189 4.20 -23.58 -2.87
C SER A 189 2.94 -24.37 -3.22
N THR A 190 2.79 -25.58 -2.68
CA THR A 190 1.61 -26.44 -2.90
C THR A 190 0.31 -25.72 -2.54
N LEU A 191 0.29 -25.06 -1.38
CA LEU A 191 -0.90 -24.37 -0.88
C LEU A 191 -1.26 -23.15 -1.74
N TRP A 192 -0.26 -22.36 -2.17
CA TRP A 192 -0.47 -21.19 -3.02
C TRP A 192 -0.93 -21.59 -4.41
N ILE A 193 -0.32 -22.60 -5.01
CA ILE A 193 -0.71 -23.12 -6.33
C ILE A 193 -2.15 -23.63 -6.28
N GLN A 194 -2.52 -24.37 -5.24
CA GLN A 194 -3.90 -24.85 -5.06
C GLN A 194 -4.90 -23.68 -4.95
N ARG A 195 -4.60 -22.67 -4.13
CA ARG A 195 -5.52 -21.56 -3.84
C ARG A 195 -5.62 -20.54 -4.97
N SER A 196 -4.52 -20.26 -5.66
CA SER A 196 -4.48 -19.42 -6.86
C SER A 196 -5.06 -20.11 -8.11
N LYS A 197 -5.30 -21.43 -8.03
CA LYS A 197 -5.60 -22.30 -9.19
C LYS A 197 -4.47 -22.27 -10.22
N GLY A 198 -3.23 -22.22 -9.74
CA GLY A 198 -2.01 -22.12 -10.54
C GLY A 198 -1.68 -20.71 -11.05
N ARG A 199 -2.58 -19.72 -10.89
CA ARG A 199 -2.42 -18.36 -11.44
C ARG A 199 -1.56 -17.48 -10.53
N ILE A 200 -0.25 -17.74 -10.56
CA ILE A 200 0.75 -16.91 -9.88
C ILE A 200 1.15 -15.77 -10.83
N ARG A 201 0.95 -14.52 -10.39
CA ARG A 201 1.35 -13.30 -11.11
C ARG A 201 2.75 -12.85 -10.72
N GLU A 202 3.12 -13.07 -9.45
CA GLU A 202 4.39 -12.62 -8.90
C GLU A 202 5.08 -13.78 -8.18
N LEU A 203 6.34 -14.05 -8.55
CA LEU A 203 7.14 -15.11 -7.97
C LEU A 203 8.41 -14.53 -7.35
N CYS A 204 8.59 -14.68 -6.04
CA CYS A 204 9.78 -14.25 -5.32
C CYS A 204 10.49 -15.48 -4.72
N LEU A 205 11.70 -15.78 -5.20
CA LEU A 205 12.55 -16.84 -4.70
C LEU A 205 13.70 -16.23 -3.90
N ARG A 206 13.64 -16.36 -2.57
CA ARG A 206 14.67 -15.82 -1.67
C ARG A 206 15.85 -16.78 -1.57
N ARG A 207 17.06 -16.24 -1.38
CA ARG A 207 18.32 -16.99 -1.25
C ARG A 207 18.27 -18.08 -0.18
N THR A 208 17.57 -17.80 0.92
CA THR A 208 17.40 -18.74 2.03
C THR A 208 16.71 -20.06 1.63
N LEU A 209 16.10 -20.15 0.44
CA LEU A 209 15.56 -21.41 -0.08
C LEU A 209 16.64 -22.47 -0.26
N SER A 210 17.85 -22.07 -0.66
CA SER A 210 18.98 -22.98 -0.85
C SER A 210 19.44 -23.62 0.46
N ASP A 211 19.07 -23.06 1.62
CA ASP A 211 19.33 -23.68 2.93
C ASP A 211 18.44 -24.91 3.20
N GLN A 212 17.39 -25.14 2.40
CA GLN A 212 16.47 -26.26 2.57
C GLN A 212 16.85 -27.43 1.67
N VAL A 213 17.27 -28.54 2.29
CA VAL A 213 17.73 -29.76 1.61
C VAL A 213 16.66 -30.37 0.69
N ASP A 214 15.39 -30.33 1.10
CA ASP A 214 14.28 -30.94 0.36
C ASP A 214 13.64 -30.01 -0.69
N TRP A 215 14.24 -28.84 -0.95
CA TRP A 215 13.70 -27.88 -1.91
C TRP A 215 14.17 -28.20 -3.33
N SER A 216 13.24 -28.19 -4.29
CA SER A 216 13.56 -28.25 -5.72
C SER A 216 12.54 -27.42 -6.53
N LEU A 217 12.94 -26.93 -7.70
CA LEU A 217 12.07 -26.18 -8.61
C LEU A 217 10.88 -27.02 -9.12
N GLU A 218 10.94 -28.34 -9.03
CA GLU A 218 9.82 -29.23 -9.33
C GLU A 218 8.62 -28.98 -8.41
N LYS A 219 8.83 -28.42 -7.22
CA LYS A 219 7.76 -28.05 -6.27
C LYS A 219 6.94 -26.84 -6.71
N LEU A 220 7.28 -26.24 -7.87
CA LEU A 220 6.47 -25.26 -8.60
C LEU A 220 5.58 -25.90 -9.67
N GLU A 221 5.47 -27.23 -9.69
CA GLU A 221 4.53 -27.93 -10.57
C GLU A 221 3.08 -27.50 -10.31
N GLY A 222 2.35 -27.20 -11.39
CA GLY A 222 1.00 -26.66 -11.34
C GLY A 222 0.92 -25.14 -11.45
N VAL A 223 2.05 -24.42 -11.44
CA VAL A 223 2.08 -23.00 -11.80
C VAL A 223 1.74 -22.83 -13.28
N GLN A 224 0.76 -21.97 -13.57
CA GLN A 224 0.45 -21.49 -14.91
C GLN A 224 1.38 -20.33 -15.23
N TRP A 225 2.56 -20.65 -15.76
CA TRP A 225 3.61 -19.68 -16.00
C TRP A 225 3.14 -18.52 -16.89
N SER A 226 2.19 -18.71 -17.80
CA SER A 226 1.62 -17.66 -18.67
C SER A 226 1.03 -16.47 -17.91
N CYS A 227 0.68 -16.64 -16.63
CA CYS A 227 0.16 -15.58 -15.77
C CYS A 227 1.25 -14.75 -15.09
N LEU A 228 2.51 -15.20 -15.11
CA LEU A 228 3.62 -14.53 -14.44
C LEU A 228 3.91 -13.18 -15.11
N ARG A 229 4.06 -12.13 -14.31
CA ARG A 229 4.39 -10.76 -14.76
C ARG A 229 5.52 -10.14 -13.95
N ALA A 230 5.69 -10.52 -12.68
CA ALA A 230 6.80 -10.06 -11.87
C ALA A 230 7.62 -11.23 -11.33
N CYS A 231 8.94 -11.09 -11.32
CA CYS A 231 9.83 -12.09 -10.75
C CYS A 231 10.95 -11.46 -9.93
N GLU A 232 11.17 -11.97 -8.72
CA GLU A 232 12.30 -11.65 -7.87
C GLU A 232 13.11 -12.93 -7.60
N LEU A 233 14.39 -12.92 -7.98
CA LEU A 233 15.28 -14.06 -7.96
C LEU A 233 16.55 -13.71 -7.17
N GLU A 234 16.79 -14.41 -6.07
CA GLU A 234 17.99 -14.23 -5.24
C GLU A 234 18.83 -15.52 -5.24
N ASP A 235 19.98 -15.52 -5.92
CA ASP A 235 20.89 -16.68 -6.10
C ASP A 235 20.23 -17.95 -6.70
N ILE A 236 19.01 -17.85 -7.20
CA ILE A 236 18.25 -18.97 -7.76
C ILE A 236 17.79 -18.61 -9.16
N ASP A 237 18.09 -19.47 -10.12
CA ASP A 237 17.61 -19.36 -11.49
C ASP A 237 16.38 -20.25 -11.73
N ILE A 238 15.47 -19.78 -12.58
CA ILE A 238 14.29 -20.52 -13.03
C ILE A 238 14.40 -20.93 -14.51
N LEU A 239 15.46 -20.54 -15.22
CA LEU A 239 15.66 -20.79 -16.65
C LEU A 239 15.49 -22.28 -16.98
N ASP A 240 16.25 -23.16 -16.32
CA ASP A 240 16.17 -24.62 -16.51
C ASP A 240 14.74 -25.16 -16.35
N GLN A 241 13.98 -24.60 -15.41
CA GLN A 241 12.61 -25.03 -15.16
C GLN A 241 11.65 -24.54 -16.25
N LEU A 242 11.88 -23.32 -16.76
CA LEU A 242 11.13 -22.79 -17.90
C LEU A 242 11.44 -23.58 -19.17
N GLU A 243 12.70 -23.94 -19.42
CA GLU A 243 13.13 -24.77 -20.54
C GLU A 243 12.45 -26.15 -20.51
N LYS A 244 12.55 -26.85 -19.38
CA LYS A 244 11.90 -28.17 -19.18
C LYS A 244 10.39 -28.14 -19.42
N ARG A 245 9.74 -27.01 -19.18
CA ARG A 245 8.29 -26.84 -19.32
C ARG A 245 7.88 -26.15 -20.64
N GLY A 246 8.82 -25.85 -21.54
CA GLY A 246 8.54 -25.14 -22.79
C GLY A 246 7.99 -23.72 -22.59
N ALA A 247 8.34 -23.09 -21.48
CA ALA A 247 7.74 -21.87 -20.96
C ALA A 247 8.64 -20.62 -21.14
N LEU A 248 9.65 -20.69 -22.02
CA LEU A 248 10.58 -19.58 -22.28
C LEU A 248 9.91 -18.31 -22.82
N HIS A 249 8.78 -18.46 -23.52
CA HIS A 249 7.98 -17.36 -24.09
C HIS A 249 7.47 -16.31 -23.07
N ILE A 250 7.70 -16.56 -21.78
CA ILE A 250 7.21 -15.77 -20.65
C ILE A 250 8.24 -14.76 -20.20
N ILE A 251 9.54 -15.02 -20.39
CA ILE A 251 10.61 -14.09 -20.06
C ILE A 251 10.39 -12.73 -20.76
N PRO A 252 10.02 -12.67 -22.06
CA PRO A 252 9.67 -11.40 -22.72
C PRO A 252 8.36 -10.75 -22.25
N GLN A 253 7.50 -11.47 -21.50
CA GLN A 253 6.21 -10.96 -21.00
C GLN A 253 6.30 -10.38 -19.58
N LEU A 254 7.48 -10.47 -18.95
CA LEU A 254 7.69 -9.92 -17.62
C LEU A 254 7.60 -8.38 -17.66
N GLU A 255 6.85 -7.83 -16.72
CA GLU A 255 6.69 -6.39 -16.48
C GLU A 255 7.72 -5.90 -15.45
N THR A 256 8.11 -6.76 -14.50
CA THR A 256 9.08 -6.44 -13.44
C THR A 256 10.03 -7.61 -13.21
N LEU A 257 11.33 -7.31 -13.16
CA LEU A 257 12.37 -8.28 -12.87
C LEU A 257 13.35 -7.74 -11.84
N VAL A 258 13.59 -8.54 -10.79
CA VAL A 258 14.56 -8.26 -9.74
C VAL A 258 15.51 -9.44 -9.62
N ILE A 259 16.80 -9.21 -9.87
CA ILE A 259 17.87 -10.20 -9.73
C ILE A 259 18.80 -9.72 -8.63
N ARG A 260 19.03 -10.55 -7.60
CA ARG A 260 19.93 -10.23 -6.47
C ARG A 260 20.86 -11.38 -6.16
N ASP A 261 22.00 -11.38 -6.83
CA ASP A 261 22.97 -12.46 -6.73
C ASP A 261 24.18 -12.06 -5.86
N LYS A 262 24.79 -13.05 -5.20
CA LYS A 262 26.00 -12.87 -4.36
C LYS A 262 27.29 -12.98 -5.16
N LEU A 263 27.37 -13.99 -6.02
CA LEU A 263 28.49 -14.35 -6.89
C LEU A 263 27.84 -14.98 -8.12
N LEU A 264 27.79 -14.29 -9.27
CA LEU A 264 27.14 -14.89 -10.44
C LEU A 264 28.01 -15.95 -11.10
N ASP A 265 27.41 -17.12 -11.28
CA ASP A 265 27.45 -17.85 -12.55
C ASP A 265 26.47 -17.16 -13.54
N SER A 266 26.81 -17.13 -14.83
CA SER A 266 26.20 -16.28 -15.86
C SER A 266 24.68 -16.50 -16.08
N ARG A 267 23.84 -15.52 -15.71
CA ARG A 267 22.41 -15.44 -16.13
C ARG A 267 22.23 -14.89 -17.56
N GLU A 268 23.29 -14.85 -18.37
CA GLU A 268 23.28 -14.26 -19.71
C GLU A 268 22.17 -14.85 -20.60
N ALA A 269 21.96 -16.16 -20.55
CA ALA A 269 20.92 -16.84 -21.30
C ALA A 269 19.49 -16.44 -20.89
N PHE A 270 19.28 -16.15 -19.60
CA PHE A 270 17.98 -15.66 -19.11
C PHE A 270 17.77 -14.19 -19.51
N VAL A 271 18.79 -13.37 -19.31
CA VAL A 271 18.74 -11.92 -19.51
C VAL A 271 18.63 -11.55 -20.99
N SER A 272 19.27 -12.30 -21.88
CA SER A 272 19.17 -12.12 -23.34
C SER A 272 17.78 -12.40 -23.92
N GLN A 273 16.91 -13.10 -23.18
CA GLN A 273 15.53 -13.39 -23.58
C GLN A 273 14.51 -12.36 -23.07
N LEU A 274 14.97 -11.30 -22.41
CA LEU A 274 14.10 -10.21 -21.97
C LEU A 274 13.57 -9.43 -23.17
N GLY A 275 12.40 -8.80 -23.00
CA GLY A 275 11.73 -8.06 -24.06
C GLY A 275 11.04 -6.80 -23.57
N ASP A 276 10.39 -6.11 -24.50
CA ASP A 276 9.85 -4.74 -24.34
C ASP A 276 8.58 -4.61 -23.46
N ASN A 277 8.15 -5.66 -22.78
CA ASN A 277 7.14 -5.52 -21.72
C ASN A 277 7.74 -5.09 -20.39
N LEU A 278 9.06 -5.25 -20.23
CA LEU A 278 9.75 -4.96 -19.00
C LEU A 278 9.74 -3.45 -18.73
N ARG A 279 9.17 -3.06 -17.59
CA ARG A 279 9.09 -1.68 -17.13
C ARG A 279 10.04 -1.40 -15.97
N ASN A 280 10.23 -2.38 -15.09
CA ASN A 280 11.05 -2.24 -13.90
C ASN A 280 12.14 -3.31 -13.88
N LEU A 281 13.40 -2.89 -13.82
CA LEU A 281 14.55 -3.80 -13.80
C LEU A 281 15.47 -3.45 -12.63
N ILE A 282 15.68 -4.40 -11.73
CA ILE A 282 16.69 -4.33 -10.67
C ILE A 282 17.67 -5.48 -10.91
N ILE A 283 18.94 -5.13 -11.04
CA ILE A 283 20.02 -6.10 -11.14
C ILE A 283 21.05 -5.76 -10.06
N ASP A 284 21.34 -6.73 -9.20
CA ASP A 284 22.27 -6.59 -8.09
C ASP A 284 23.25 -7.77 -8.05
N GLY A 285 24.55 -7.46 -8.12
CA GLY A 285 25.64 -8.43 -8.06
C GLY A 285 26.06 -9.00 -9.41
N ALA A 286 25.57 -8.46 -10.52
CA ALA A 286 25.87 -8.85 -11.91
C ALA A 286 27.31 -8.54 -12.36
N VAL A 287 28.27 -9.37 -11.96
CA VAL A 287 29.68 -9.21 -12.36
C VAL A 287 29.89 -9.53 -13.85
N HIS A 288 29.13 -10.47 -14.41
CA HIS A 288 29.28 -10.98 -15.78
C HIS A 288 28.07 -10.72 -16.70
N VAL A 289 27.05 -9.98 -16.26
CA VAL A 289 25.91 -9.67 -17.14
C VAL A 289 26.27 -8.50 -18.04
N PHE A 290 26.34 -8.77 -19.34
CA PHE A 290 26.52 -7.76 -20.38
C PHE A 290 25.21 -6.99 -20.60
N LEU A 291 25.09 -5.82 -19.95
CA LEU A 291 23.87 -4.99 -20.01
C LEU A 291 23.56 -4.48 -21.43
N ASP A 292 24.55 -4.42 -22.31
CA ASP A 292 24.39 -3.99 -23.69
C ASP A 292 23.67 -5.00 -24.58
N GLN A 293 23.64 -6.27 -24.17
CA GLN A 293 22.97 -7.34 -24.90
C GLN A 293 21.48 -7.42 -24.58
N LEU A 294 21.02 -6.65 -23.59
CA LEU A 294 19.61 -6.51 -23.26
C LEU A 294 18.84 -5.88 -24.42
N GLN A 295 17.79 -6.55 -24.88
CA GLN A 295 16.87 -6.04 -25.90
C GLN A 295 15.62 -5.43 -25.24
N VAL A 296 15.82 -4.41 -24.40
CA VAL A 296 14.73 -3.75 -23.66
C VAL A 296 14.74 -2.25 -23.96
N HIS A 297 13.60 -1.71 -24.42
CA HIS A 297 13.50 -0.33 -24.92
C HIS A 297 12.45 0.53 -24.21
N SER A 298 11.87 0.02 -23.12
CA SER A 298 10.67 0.60 -22.52
C SER A 298 10.72 0.63 -20.99
N LEU A 299 11.93 0.60 -20.44
CA LEU A 299 12.14 0.71 -19.00
C LEU A 299 11.66 2.07 -18.48
N VAL A 300 11.01 2.01 -17.32
CA VAL A 300 10.55 3.15 -16.52
C VAL A 300 11.47 3.31 -15.31
N THR A 301 11.88 2.20 -14.69
CA THR A 301 12.84 2.19 -13.59
C THR A 301 13.98 1.21 -13.87
N LEU A 302 15.19 1.65 -13.54
CA LEU A 302 16.40 0.86 -13.66
C LEU A 302 17.24 1.02 -12.39
N GLU A 303 17.57 -0.10 -11.74
CA GLU A 303 18.50 -0.15 -10.62
C GLU A 303 19.64 -1.14 -10.88
N VAL A 304 20.87 -0.64 -10.79
CA VAL A 304 22.10 -1.36 -11.14
C VAL A 304 23.04 -1.31 -9.95
N LEU A 305 23.22 -2.45 -9.27
CA LEU A 305 23.97 -2.57 -8.02
C LEU A 305 25.11 -3.59 -8.13
N ARG A 306 26.28 -3.26 -7.57
CA ARG A 306 27.46 -4.15 -7.44
C ARG A 306 27.90 -4.81 -8.76
N PHE A 307 28.12 -4.02 -9.81
CA PHE A 307 28.58 -4.53 -11.11
C PHE A 307 30.12 -4.61 -11.26
N GLY A 308 30.57 -5.42 -12.23
CA GLY A 308 31.97 -5.65 -12.59
C GLY A 308 32.59 -4.59 -13.51
N GLU A 309 33.87 -4.73 -13.88
CA GLU A 309 34.74 -3.66 -14.42
C GLU A 309 34.29 -2.93 -15.71
N ARG A 310 33.33 -3.43 -16.51
CA ARG A 310 32.90 -2.80 -17.77
C ARG A 310 31.51 -2.15 -17.72
N TRP A 311 30.94 -2.05 -16.54
CA TRP A 311 29.53 -1.69 -16.38
C TRP A 311 29.15 -0.31 -16.92
N VAL A 312 30.07 0.66 -16.95
CA VAL A 312 29.77 2.03 -17.40
C VAL A 312 29.46 2.06 -18.90
N SER A 313 30.20 1.32 -19.74
CA SER A 313 29.93 1.27 -21.18
C SER A 313 28.63 0.55 -21.49
N ASP A 314 28.36 -0.54 -20.77
CA ASP A 314 27.19 -1.37 -21.02
C ASP A 314 25.92 -0.67 -20.51
N LEU A 315 26.02 0.02 -19.37
CA LEU A 315 24.98 0.92 -18.87
C LEU A 315 24.71 2.04 -19.88
N PHE A 316 25.73 2.70 -20.43
CA PHE A 316 25.52 3.77 -21.41
C PHE A 316 24.74 3.30 -22.64
N ARG A 317 25.06 2.10 -23.18
CA ARG A 317 24.31 1.51 -24.30
C ARG A 317 22.86 1.18 -23.93
N LEU A 318 22.64 0.61 -22.75
CA LEU A 318 21.29 0.32 -22.24
C LEU A 318 20.47 1.61 -22.05
N LEU A 319 21.09 2.65 -21.50
CA LEU A 319 20.50 3.97 -21.32
C LEU A 319 20.14 4.61 -22.67
N ALA A 320 20.97 4.44 -23.69
CA ALA A 320 20.68 4.93 -25.05
C ALA A 320 19.43 4.27 -25.66
N GLN A 321 19.09 3.05 -25.26
CA GLN A 321 17.88 2.35 -25.68
C GLN A 321 16.62 2.79 -24.89
N ASN A 322 16.78 3.42 -23.72
CA ASN A 322 15.69 3.67 -22.75
C ASN A 322 15.59 5.15 -22.34
N LEU A 323 15.35 6.04 -23.30
CA LEU A 323 15.26 7.50 -23.02
C LEU A 323 14.00 7.91 -22.23
N SER A 324 13.01 7.02 -22.08
CA SER A 324 11.78 7.25 -21.33
C SER A 324 11.88 6.97 -19.82
N LEU A 325 13.08 6.65 -19.31
CA LEU A 325 13.31 6.35 -17.90
C LEU A 325 12.84 7.49 -16.98
N ARG A 326 12.22 7.11 -15.85
CA ARG A 326 11.78 8.02 -14.78
C ARG A 326 12.65 7.95 -13.54
N SER A 327 13.17 6.77 -13.24
CA SER A 327 14.04 6.52 -12.09
C SER A 327 15.28 5.74 -12.50
N LEU A 328 16.45 6.21 -12.08
CA LEU A 328 17.74 5.55 -12.29
C LEU A 328 18.50 5.48 -10.96
N VAL A 329 18.88 4.26 -10.56
CA VAL A 329 19.72 4.01 -9.39
C VAL A 329 20.97 3.25 -9.84
N VAL A 330 22.13 3.78 -9.49
CA VAL A 330 23.43 3.18 -9.83
C VAL A 330 24.27 3.14 -8.57
N ILE A 331 24.51 1.93 -8.04
CA ILE A 331 25.29 1.70 -6.82
C ILE A 331 26.36 0.67 -7.14
N SER A 332 27.43 1.09 -7.81
CA SER A 332 28.45 0.16 -8.32
C SER A 332 29.87 0.65 -8.06
N PRO A 333 30.80 -0.26 -7.73
CA PRO A 333 32.19 0.10 -7.45
C PRO A 333 32.89 0.66 -8.70
N PHE A 334 34.13 1.12 -8.51
CA PHE A 334 34.93 1.76 -9.55
C PHE A 334 35.05 0.88 -10.82
N SER A 335 34.73 1.48 -11.96
CA SER A 335 35.03 0.97 -13.31
C SER A 335 36.20 1.77 -13.87
N PRO A 336 37.20 1.14 -14.50
CA PRO A 336 38.17 1.85 -15.32
C PRO A 336 37.45 2.73 -16.35
N VAL A 337 38.00 3.92 -16.58
CA VAL A 337 37.47 4.87 -17.55
C VAL A 337 37.73 4.33 -18.95
N HIS A 338 36.67 3.97 -19.66
CA HIS A 338 36.70 3.74 -21.09
C HIS A 338 36.04 4.92 -21.79
N ASP A 339 36.56 5.33 -22.95
CA ASP A 339 35.95 6.39 -23.74
C ASP A 339 34.54 5.96 -24.18
N LEU A 340 33.53 6.67 -23.66
CA LEU A 340 32.15 6.51 -24.08
C LEU A 340 31.98 7.19 -25.44
N SER A 341 31.91 6.40 -26.51
CA SER A 341 31.65 6.89 -27.85
C SER A 341 30.14 6.95 -28.12
N GLY A 342 29.62 8.16 -28.33
CA GLY A 342 28.21 8.37 -28.67
C GLY A 342 27.74 9.81 -28.46
N PRO A 343 26.59 10.18 -29.06
CA PRO A 343 25.96 11.46 -28.79
C PRO A 343 25.49 11.56 -27.33
N PRO A 344 25.37 12.77 -26.77
CA PRO A 344 24.83 12.95 -25.42
C PRO A 344 23.36 12.52 -25.39
N LEU A 345 22.99 11.75 -24.36
CA LEU A 345 21.65 11.22 -24.15
C LEU A 345 20.81 12.19 -23.34
N THR A 346 19.63 12.58 -23.84
CA THR A 346 18.74 13.50 -23.13
C THR A 346 17.56 12.75 -22.52
N PHE A 347 17.43 12.84 -21.20
CA PHE A 347 16.36 12.21 -20.42
C PHE A 347 15.30 13.22 -20.00
N SER A 348 14.29 13.44 -20.85
CA SER A 348 13.21 14.40 -20.60
C SER A 348 12.18 13.97 -19.57
N HIS A 349 12.25 12.73 -19.07
CA HIS A 349 11.28 12.18 -18.12
C HIS A 349 11.91 11.67 -16.83
N LEU A 350 13.25 11.75 -16.70
CA LEU A 350 13.95 11.26 -15.51
C LEU A 350 13.77 12.24 -14.37
N THR A 351 13.02 11.83 -13.35
CA THR A 351 12.71 12.65 -12.17
C THR A 351 13.60 12.28 -10.99
N TYR A 352 14.10 11.05 -10.93
CA TYR A 352 14.88 10.53 -9.81
C TYR A 352 16.21 9.92 -10.28
N LEU A 353 17.31 10.36 -9.67
CA LEU A 353 18.65 9.82 -9.89
C LEU A 353 19.38 9.62 -8.55
N ASP A 354 19.79 8.39 -8.26
CA ASP A 354 20.72 8.08 -7.17
C ASP A 354 21.97 7.39 -7.71
N TYR A 355 23.11 8.05 -7.54
CA TYR A 355 24.40 7.63 -8.05
C TYR A 355 25.38 7.48 -6.89
N CYS A 356 25.83 6.26 -6.63
CA CYS A 356 26.65 5.93 -5.48
C CYS A 356 27.87 5.13 -5.91
N TYR A 357 29.04 5.56 -5.42
CA TYR A 357 30.35 5.00 -5.76
C TYR A 357 30.74 5.20 -7.24
N GLY A 358 31.99 4.89 -7.57
CA GLY A 358 32.47 4.87 -8.95
C GLY A 358 32.79 6.24 -9.57
N THR A 359 32.91 6.24 -10.89
CA THR A 359 33.34 7.37 -11.73
C THR A 359 32.14 8.17 -12.22
N THR A 360 32.20 9.50 -12.30
CA THR A 360 31.07 10.33 -12.80
C THR A 360 31.19 10.66 -14.29
N GLN A 361 32.03 9.96 -15.05
CA GLN A 361 32.23 10.22 -16.49
C GLN A 361 30.94 10.08 -17.31
N LEU A 362 30.00 9.22 -16.87
CA LEU A 362 28.67 9.09 -17.47
C LEU A 362 27.96 10.45 -17.58
N PHE A 363 28.13 11.32 -16.58
CA PHE A 363 27.50 12.65 -16.53
C PHE A 363 27.92 13.57 -17.68
N LYS A 364 29.08 13.35 -18.29
CA LYS A 364 29.49 14.12 -19.50
C LYS A 364 28.59 13.85 -20.70
N HIS A 365 28.02 12.65 -20.77
CA HIS A 365 27.28 12.15 -21.93
C HIS A 365 25.77 12.06 -21.69
N ILE A 366 25.26 12.61 -20.58
CA ILE A 366 23.82 12.62 -20.30
C ILE A 366 23.34 14.05 -20.03
N ARG A 367 22.05 14.29 -20.27
CA ARG A 367 21.35 15.55 -20.00
C ARG A 367 20.05 15.26 -19.26
N LEU A 368 19.79 16.00 -18.18
CA LEU A 368 18.78 15.68 -17.17
C LEU A 368 17.82 16.88 -16.90
N PRO A 369 17.14 17.42 -17.91
CA PRO A 369 16.38 18.68 -17.79
C PRO A 369 15.21 18.64 -16.80
N SER A 370 14.60 17.47 -16.58
CA SER A 370 13.38 17.30 -15.77
C SER A 370 13.64 16.65 -14.40
N LEU A 371 14.89 16.66 -13.95
CA LEU A 371 15.27 16.01 -12.69
C LEU A 371 14.69 16.76 -11.48
N GLU A 372 14.05 16.00 -10.58
CA GLU A 372 13.51 16.53 -9.32
C GLU A 372 14.37 16.13 -8.11
N VAL A 373 14.97 14.93 -8.14
CA VAL A 373 15.78 14.38 -7.05
C VAL A 373 17.11 13.90 -7.60
N ILE A 374 18.20 14.45 -7.04
CA ILE A 374 19.55 13.97 -7.29
C ILE A 374 20.26 13.60 -6.00
N SER A 375 20.82 12.40 -5.98
CA SER A 375 21.71 11.91 -4.93
C SER A 375 23.01 11.44 -5.55
N VAL A 376 24.13 12.06 -5.15
CA VAL A 376 25.48 11.67 -5.53
C VAL A 376 26.26 11.35 -4.27
N ARG A 377 26.72 10.11 -4.14
CA ARG A 377 27.27 9.56 -2.89
C ARG A 377 28.59 8.84 -3.12
N SER A 378 29.56 9.06 -2.23
CA SER A 378 30.86 8.36 -2.22
C SER A 378 31.61 8.40 -3.56
N CYS A 379 31.56 9.53 -4.28
CA CYS A 379 32.22 9.72 -5.57
C CYS A 379 33.50 10.56 -5.44
N LEU A 380 34.60 10.09 -6.06
CA LEU A 380 35.91 10.75 -5.99
C LEU A 380 36.03 12.00 -6.88
N GLN A 381 35.34 12.01 -8.02
CA GLN A 381 35.27 13.15 -8.93
C GLN A 381 33.81 13.54 -9.09
N SER A 382 33.29 14.48 -8.31
CA SER A 382 31.87 14.86 -8.37
C SER A 382 31.57 15.99 -9.36
N LYS A 383 32.62 16.64 -9.89
CA LYS A 383 32.54 17.78 -10.81
C LYS A 383 31.61 17.55 -12.01
N PHE A 384 31.74 16.42 -12.71
CA PHE A 384 30.94 16.16 -13.92
C PHE A 384 29.44 16.06 -13.64
N ALA A 385 29.04 15.61 -12.44
CA ALA A 385 27.63 15.57 -12.07
C ALA A 385 27.05 16.98 -11.94
N VAL A 386 27.79 17.93 -11.36
CA VAL A 386 27.37 19.32 -11.23
C VAL A 386 27.37 20.03 -12.59
N GLU A 387 28.41 19.83 -13.41
CA GLU A 387 28.47 20.36 -14.78
C GLU A 387 27.30 19.87 -15.63
N CYS A 388 26.96 18.57 -15.53
CA CYS A 388 25.79 18.02 -16.21
C CYS A 388 24.49 18.74 -15.84
N LEU A 389 24.27 19.07 -14.56
CA LEU A 389 23.06 19.79 -14.13
C LEU A 389 22.96 21.18 -14.74
N LEU A 390 24.09 21.90 -14.82
CA LEU A 390 24.19 23.22 -15.43
C LEU A 390 23.99 23.15 -16.95
N GLU A 391 24.68 22.25 -17.63
CA GLU A 391 24.55 22.03 -19.08
C GLU A 391 23.14 21.59 -19.48
N SER A 392 22.42 20.92 -18.57
CA SER A 392 21.04 20.49 -18.79
C SER A 392 19.99 21.58 -18.52
N ASN A 393 20.39 22.73 -17.98
CA ASN A 393 19.47 23.78 -17.50
C ASN A 393 18.40 23.24 -16.52
N THR A 394 18.83 22.36 -15.61
CA THR A 394 17.93 21.71 -14.65
C THR A 394 17.38 22.74 -13.67
N SER A 395 16.05 22.90 -13.61
CA SER A 395 15.38 23.96 -12.83
C SER A 395 14.24 23.49 -11.93
N GLN A 396 14.03 22.16 -11.83
CA GLN A 396 12.93 21.56 -11.07
C GLN A 396 13.41 20.73 -9.86
N LEU A 397 14.66 20.91 -9.43
CA LEU A 397 15.20 20.16 -8.31
C LEU A 397 14.45 20.50 -7.01
N ARG A 398 14.06 19.45 -6.30
CA ARG A 398 13.44 19.48 -4.97
C ARG A 398 14.38 18.95 -3.91
N THR A 399 15.17 17.93 -4.25
CA THR A 399 16.11 17.29 -3.32
C THR A 399 17.49 17.16 -3.95
N ILE A 400 18.50 17.66 -3.24
CA ILE A 400 19.91 17.57 -3.62
C ILE A 400 20.67 16.91 -2.48
N THR A 401 21.34 15.80 -2.78
CA THR A 401 22.18 15.07 -1.83
C THR A 401 23.59 14.92 -2.38
N PHE A 402 24.57 15.45 -1.65
CA PHE A 402 25.99 15.17 -1.81
C PHE A 402 26.50 14.54 -0.51
N ASP A 403 26.91 13.28 -0.57
CA ASP A 403 27.46 12.54 0.57
C ASP A 403 28.85 12.01 0.22
N ALA A 404 29.85 12.26 1.05
CA ALA A 404 31.22 11.77 0.86
C ALA A 404 31.79 12.04 -0.56
N CYS A 405 31.47 13.21 -1.13
CA CYS A 405 31.93 13.62 -2.46
C CYS A 405 33.22 14.42 -2.35
N ALA A 406 34.26 13.98 -3.07
CA ALA A 406 35.51 14.74 -3.16
C ALA A 406 35.48 15.73 -4.34
N HIS A 407 36.24 16.82 -4.21
CA HIS A 407 36.44 17.84 -5.25
C HIS A 407 35.14 18.43 -5.83
N LEU A 408 34.15 18.69 -4.99
CA LEU A 408 32.90 19.32 -5.41
C LEU A 408 33.16 20.80 -5.77
N PRO A 409 32.80 21.25 -6.99
CA PRO A 409 33.06 22.61 -7.44
C PRO A 409 32.03 23.58 -6.84
N VAL A 410 32.43 24.31 -5.79
CA VAL A 410 31.53 25.19 -5.01
C VAL A 410 30.83 26.25 -5.86
N PRO A 411 31.50 27.02 -6.75
CA PRO A 411 30.84 28.06 -7.55
C PRO A 411 29.71 27.50 -8.43
N GLU A 412 29.94 26.36 -9.05
CA GLU A 412 29.00 25.67 -9.91
C GLU A 412 27.83 25.10 -9.11
N VAL A 413 28.08 24.57 -7.90
CA VAL A 413 27.01 24.15 -6.99
C VAL A 413 26.12 25.33 -6.58
N LEU A 414 26.72 26.49 -6.27
CA LEU A 414 25.96 27.69 -5.95
C LEU A 414 25.10 28.13 -7.15
N GLN A 415 25.62 28.05 -8.37
CA GLN A 415 24.86 28.33 -9.58
C GLN A 415 23.68 27.36 -9.77
N VAL A 416 23.86 26.07 -9.48
CA VAL A 416 22.76 25.08 -9.49
C VAL A 416 21.70 25.46 -8.45
N LEU A 417 22.09 25.81 -7.23
CA LEU A 417 21.15 26.23 -6.18
C LEU A 417 20.38 27.50 -6.55
N THR A 418 21.05 28.49 -7.16
CA THR A 418 20.40 29.72 -7.67
C THR A 418 19.37 29.41 -8.74
N SER A 419 19.66 28.44 -9.61
CA SER A 419 18.77 28.04 -10.71
C SER A 419 17.57 27.21 -10.25
N ASN A 420 17.54 26.76 -8.99
CA ASN A 420 16.53 25.85 -8.44
C ASN A 420 15.92 26.40 -7.13
N PRO A 421 15.00 27.37 -7.21
CA PRO A 421 14.35 27.93 -6.02
C PRO A 421 13.40 26.94 -5.32
N SER A 422 13.02 25.85 -5.98
CA SER A 422 12.12 24.79 -5.48
C SER A 422 12.77 23.78 -4.55
N VAL A 423 14.09 23.87 -4.29
CA VAL A 423 14.81 22.92 -3.43
C VAL A 423 14.26 22.98 -2.01
N SER A 424 13.65 21.89 -1.56
CA SER A 424 13.08 21.74 -0.22
C SER A 424 13.98 20.94 0.72
N SER A 425 14.85 20.08 0.18
CA SER A 425 15.79 19.26 0.96
C SER A 425 17.21 19.34 0.41
N LEU A 426 18.15 19.72 1.28
CA LEU A 426 19.58 19.80 0.98
C LEU A 426 20.39 18.93 1.96
N THR A 427 21.13 17.97 1.42
CA THR A 427 21.99 17.07 2.22
C THR A 427 23.44 17.21 1.79
N LEU A 428 24.31 17.59 2.72
CA LEU A 428 25.75 17.80 2.56
C LEU A 428 26.50 17.01 3.65
N LYS A 429 26.70 15.72 3.41
CA LYS A 429 27.26 14.77 4.39
C LYS A 429 28.71 14.41 4.11
N HIS A 430 29.49 14.21 5.18
CA HIS A 430 30.90 13.81 5.08
C HIS A 430 31.73 14.71 4.14
N LEU A 431 31.43 16.02 4.12
CA LEU A 431 32.14 16.99 3.29
C LEU A 431 33.13 17.82 4.13
N SER A 432 34.15 18.36 3.48
CA SER A 432 35.09 19.28 4.13
C SER A 432 34.45 20.65 4.35
N GLY A 433 34.86 21.35 5.41
CA GLY A 433 34.41 22.72 5.68
C GLY A 433 34.67 23.69 4.53
N SER A 434 35.74 23.48 3.75
CA SER A 434 36.02 24.26 2.55
C SER A 434 34.91 24.22 1.50
N ILE A 435 34.11 23.15 1.47
CA ILE A 435 32.98 22.99 0.55
C ILE A 435 31.70 23.48 1.23
N VAL A 436 31.47 23.08 2.48
CA VAL A 436 30.20 23.34 3.18
C VAL A 436 30.06 24.79 3.61
N THR A 437 31.11 25.41 4.15
CA THR A 437 31.04 26.77 4.71
C THR A 437 30.62 27.82 3.69
N PRO A 438 31.20 27.89 2.47
CA PRO A 438 30.75 28.84 1.45
C PRO A 438 29.29 28.64 1.02
N ILE A 439 28.82 27.38 0.97
CA ILE A 439 27.42 27.07 0.63
C ILE A 439 26.50 27.57 1.74
N LEU A 440 26.85 27.34 3.01
CA LEU A 440 26.08 27.86 4.15
C LEU A 440 26.10 29.39 4.20
N GLU A 441 27.23 30.03 3.90
CA GLU A 441 27.33 31.49 3.83
C GLU A 441 26.42 32.07 2.75
N ALA A 442 26.38 31.44 1.57
CA ALA A 442 25.49 31.82 0.49
C ALA A 442 24.01 31.62 0.88
N LEU A 443 23.65 30.50 1.52
CA LEU A 443 22.29 30.29 2.04
C LEU A 443 21.89 31.30 3.12
N ALA A 444 22.86 31.89 3.81
CA ALA A 444 22.67 32.93 4.81
C ALA A 444 22.75 34.35 4.23
N SER A 445 23.03 34.50 2.93
CA SER A 445 23.16 35.78 2.25
C SER A 445 21.79 36.44 2.04
N PRO A 446 21.74 37.76 1.80
CA PRO A 446 20.48 38.46 1.54
C PRO A 446 19.81 38.06 0.22
N ASP A 447 20.50 37.31 -0.66
CA ASP A 447 20.00 36.89 -1.96
C ASP A 447 18.95 35.75 -1.88
N GLN A 448 18.62 35.30 -0.66
CA GLN A 448 17.50 34.39 -0.37
C GLN A 448 17.51 33.10 -1.20
N LEU A 449 18.69 32.45 -1.26
CA LEU A 449 18.86 31.18 -1.95
C LEU A 449 17.94 30.08 -1.39
N CYS A 450 17.34 29.30 -2.31
CA CYS A 450 16.45 28.17 -2.01
C CYS A 450 15.32 28.54 -1.03
N PRO A 451 14.37 29.41 -1.42
CA PRO A 451 13.29 29.84 -0.52
C PRO A 451 12.45 28.70 0.04
N ALA A 452 12.25 27.63 -0.72
CA ALA A 452 11.47 26.46 -0.34
C ALA A 452 12.18 25.50 0.64
N LEU A 453 13.42 25.79 1.05
CA LEU A 453 14.24 24.88 1.87
C LEU A 453 13.65 24.67 3.28
N THR A 454 13.24 23.43 3.56
CA THR A 454 12.67 23.00 4.86
C THR A 454 13.52 21.96 5.58
N HIS A 455 14.31 21.17 4.85
CA HIS A 455 15.14 20.10 5.40
C HIS A 455 16.61 20.31 5.06
N MET A 456 17.47 20.25 6.08
CA MET A 456 18.92 20.35 5.91
C MET A 456 19.63 19.28 6.73
N ASP A 457 20.56 18.55 6.10
CA ASP A 457 21.35 17.53 6.78
C ASP A 457 22.84 17.73 6.45
N LEU A 458 23.62 18.07 7.47
CA LEU A 458 25.04 18.40 7.37
C LEU A 458 25.93 17.36 8.05
N SER A 459 25.39 16.17 8.37
CA SER A 459 26.03 15.20 9.26
C SER A 459 27.46 14.83 8.83
N PHE A 460 28.34 14.70 9.82
CA PHE A 460 29.75 14.35 9.68
C PHE A 460 30.59 15.29 8.80
N SER A 461 30.08 16.49 8.51
CA SER A 461 30.84 17.53 7.84
C SER A 461 31.68 18.32 8.86
N SER A 462 32.85 18.79 8.42
CA SER A 462 33.81 19.46 9.31
C SER A 462 33.71 20.98 9.27
N GLN A 463 34.12 21.64 10.36
CA GLN A 463 34.27 23.10 10.47
C GLN A 463 32.97 23.90 10.24
N ILE A 464 31.85 23.42 10.78
CA ILE A 464 30.57 24.14 10.67
C ILE A 464 30.51 25.21 11.76
N ASP A 465 30.34 26.48 11.35
CA ASP A 465 30.12 27.59 12.28
C ASP A 465 28.64 27.69 12.71
N PRO A 466 28.32 27.55 14.01
CA PRO A 466 26.95 27.72 14.53
C PRO A 466 26.35 29.10 14.27
N SER A 467 27.19 30.15 14.15
CA SER A 467 26.74 31.51 13.90
C SER A 467 26.04 31.64 12.54
N VAL A 468 26.59 30.96 11.52
CA VAL A 468 26.02 30.92 10.16
C VAL A 468 24.70 30.16 10.16
N LEU A 469 24.62 29.01 10.83
CA LEU A 469 23.37 28.26 10.98
C LEU A 469 22.29 29.07 11.69
N THR A 470 22.67 29.81 12.75
CA THR A 470 21.76 30.70 13.47
C THR A 470 21.24 31.81 12.55
N ARG A 471 22.11 32.37 11.69
CA ARG A 471 21.73 33.36 10.68
C ARG A 471 20.74 32.81 9.64
N ILE A 472 20.96 31.60 9.14
CA ILE A 472 20.03 30.93 8.19
C ILE A 472 18.66 30.72 8.84
N VAL A 473 18.61 30.19 10.06
CA VAL A 473 17.35 29.90 10.75
C VAL A 473 16.61 31.19 11.12
N SER A 474 17.32 32.20 11.64
CA SER A 474 16.72 33.48 12.04
C SER A 474 16.17 34.28 10.86
N THR A 475 16.89 34.35 9.73
CA THR A 475 16.41 35.03 8.52
C THR A 475 15.15 34.39 7.94
N ARG A 476 15.02 33.06 8.01
CA ARG A 476 13.81 32.33 7.59
C ARG A 476 12.64 32.53 8.55
N LEU A 477 12.90 32.56 9.86
CA LEU A 477 11.87 32.84 10.87
C LEU A 477 11.31 34.26 10.77
N THR A 478 12.15 35.27 10.48
CA THR A 478 11.72 36.66 10.31
C THR A 478 10.92 36.85 9.02
N SER A 479 11.32 36.23 7.91
CA SER A 479 10.54 36.23 6.66
C SER A 479 9.16 35.58 6.85
N ALA A 480 9.09 34.43 7.52
CA ALA A 480 7.82 33.75 7.78
C ALA A 480 6.88 34.55 8.70
N THR A 481 7.40 35.32 9.65
CA THR A 481 6.60 36.19 10.52
C THR A 481 6.18 37.50 9.85
N GLN A 482 6.97 38.03 8.92
CA GLN A 482 6.59 39.19 8.10
C GLN A 482 5.52 38.84 7.07
N GLY A 483 5.55 37.65 6.46
CA GLY A 483 4.51 37.18 5.53
C GLY A 483 3.12 37.05 6.18
N LEU A 484 3.05 36.76 7.48
CA LEU A 484 1.80 36.75 8.26
C LEU A 484 1.28 38.16 8.62
N LYS A 485 2.14 39.20 8.60
CA LYS A 485 1.76 40.60 8.88
C LYS A 485 1.43 41.40 7.62
N GLN A 486 1.97 41.02 6.46
CA GLN A 486 1.71 41.68 5.17
C GLN A 486 0.33 41.35 4.55
N THR A 487 -0.52 40.58 5.23
CA THR A 487 -1.92 40.39 4.80
C THR A 487 -2.81 41.58 5.13
N GLU A 488 -2.34 42.58 5.88
CA GLU A 488 -3.19 43.74 6.23
C GLU A 488 -2.69 45.14 5.82
N GLU A 489 -1.41 45.42 5.53
CA GLU A 489 -1.02 46.78 5.13
C GLU A 489 0.13 46.88 4.10
N ASN A 490 -0.15 47.68 3.05
CA ASN A 490 0.72 48.41 2.12
C ASN A 490 1.44 47.68 0.95
N ILE A 491 1.00 48.07 -0.25
CA ILE A 491 1.54 47.75 -1.58
C ILE A 491 2.55 48.84 -1.97
N SER A 492 3.81 48.76 -1.52
CA SER A 492 4.90 49.59 -2.08
C SER A 492 6.32 49.20 -1.61
N GLU A 493 6.59 47.93 -1.34
CA GLU A 493 7.96 47.42 -1.17
C GLU A 493 8.22 46.27 -2.15
N PRO A 494 9.45 46.09 -2.66
CA PRO A 494 9.77 44.98 -3.56
C PRO A 494 9.41 43.66 -2.87
N LYS A 495 8.63 42.81 -3.55
CA LYS A 495 8.19 41.50 -3.05
C LYS A 495 9.39 40.69 -2.57
N ARG A 496 9.70 40.74 -1.27
CA ARG A 496 10.70 39.86 -0.65
C ARG A 496 10.20 38.43 -0.82
N GLN A 497 11.06 37.53 -1.26
CA GLN A 497 10.68 36.15 -1.51
C GLN A 497 10.29 35.52 -0.18
N HIS A 498 9.11 34.89 -0.14
CA HIS A 498 8.67 34.19 1.07
C HIS A 498 9.60 33.00 1.31
N MET A 499 10.24 32.96 2.48
CA MET A 499 11.16 31.90 2.85
C MET A 499 10.46 30.92 3.79
N GLU A 500 10.49 29.64 3.44
CA GLU A 500 9.97 28.57 4.29
C GLU A 500 10.81 28.40 5.55
N LYS A 501 10.14 27.97 6.63
CA LYS A 501 10.80 27.65 7.90
C LYS A 501 11.56 26.34 7.77
N ILE A 502 12.74 26.27 8.39
CA ILE A 502 13.47 25.01 8.53
C ILE A 502 12.70 24.13 9.53
N LEU A 503 12.18 23.00 9.04
CA LEU A 503 11.45 22.01 9.81
C LEU A 503 12.39 20.95 10.39
N SER A 504 13.45 20.61 9.65
CA SER A 504 14.44 19.62 10.07
C SER A 504 15.86 20.08 9.81
N LEU A 505 16.71 19.95 10.85
CA LEU A 505 18.15 20.19 10.77
C LEU A 505 18.91 19.07 11.50
N THR A 506 19.72 18.34 10.76
CA THR A 506 20.57 17.27 11.29
C THR A 506 22.03 17.66 11.17
N VAL A 507 22.74 17.65 12.29
CA VAL A 507 24.15 18.06 12.40
C VAL A 507 24.96 17.04 13.19
N ASP A 508 24.63 15.77 13.05
CA ASP A 508 25.25 14.67 13.79
C ASP A 508 26.72 14.51 13.42
N GLY A 509 27.60 14.37 14.42
CA GLY A 509 29.02 14.14 14.20
C GLY A 509 29.80 15.34 13.63
N CYS A 510 29.18 16.51 13.49
CA CYS A 510 29.82 17.71 12.96
C CYS A 510 30.84 18.30 13.95
N THR A 511 31.96 18.81 13.43
CA THR A 511 32.94 19.55 14.25
C THR A 511 32.66 21.05 14.18
N GLY A 512 32.71 21.74 15.33
CA GLY A 512 32.46 23.19 15.43
C GLY A 512 31.16 23.59 16.13
N ILE A 513 30.25 22.63 16.37
CA ILE A 513 29.00 22.91 17.09
C ILE A 513 29.24 22.98 18.59
N THR A 514 29.03 24.17 19.16
CA THR A 514 29.14 24.42 20.59
C THR A 514 27.88 23.93 21.31
N THR A 515 28.06 23.35 22.49
CA THR A 515 26.96 22.89 23.36
C THR A 515 25.96 23.99 23.69
N ASP A 516 26.43 25.23 23.74
CA ASP A 516 25.65 26.41 24.11
C ASP A 516 24.61 26.80 23.04
N SER A 517 24.85 26.42 21.78
CA SER A 517 23.93 26.72 20.66
C SER A 517 22.75 25.73 20.56
N LEU A 518 22.89 24.53 21.15
CA LEU A 518 21.92 23.43 21.01
C LEU A 518 20.52 23.73 21.58
N PRO A 519 20.36 24.36 22.76
CA PRO A 519 19.04 24.67 23.31
C PRO A 519 18.23 25.58 22.38
N TRP A 520 18.89 26.56 21.75
CA TRP A 520 18.26 27.49 20.82
C TRP A 520 17.71 26.77 19.59
N PHE A 521 18.50 25.88 18.97
CA PHE A 521 18.04 25.11 17.81
C PHE A 521 16.88 24.17 18.14
N ARG A 522 16.91 23.51 19.29
CA ARG A 522 15.81 22.62 19.75
C ARG A 522 14.51 23.38 20.01
N GLU A 523 14.59 24.64 20.42
CA GLU A 523 13.41 25.48 20.62
C GLU A 523 12.81 25.95 19.28
N LYS A 524 13.67 26.28 18.30
CA LYS A 524 13.23 26.92 17.05
C LYS A 524 12.94 25.95 15.90
N ILE A 525 13.48 24.73 15.93
CA ILE A 525 13.35 23.74 14.86
C ILE A 525 12.62 22.50 15.39
N PRO A 526 11.48 22.10 14.80
CA PRO A 526 10.71 20.93 15.26
C PRO A 526 11.52 19.62 15.31
N TYR A 527 12.35 19.37 14.29
CA TYR A 527 13.17 18.16 14.20
C TYR A 527 14.66 18.51 14.13
N PHE A 528 15.27 18.70 15.29
CA PHE A 528 16.71 18.96 15.41
C PHE A 528 17.46 17.74 15.96
N SER A 529 18.48 17.26 15.23
CA SER A 529 19.35 16.16 15.67
C SER A 529 20.80 16.62 15.79
N TYR A 530 21.39 16.31 16.95
CA TYR A 530 22.83 16.46 17.20
C TYR A 530 23.31 15.33 18.10
N VAL A 531 24.12 14.44 17.53
CA VAL A 531 24.79 13.35 18.22
C VAL A 531 26.31 13.50 18.05
N THR A 532 27.03 13.71 19.15
CA THR A 532 28.51 13.60 19.15
C THR A 532 28.87 12.14 18.91
N LYS A 533 29.82 11.87 17.99
CA LYS A 533 30.30 10.54 17.52
C LYS A 533 29.79 9.33 18.34
N PRO A 534 29.19 8.29 17.71
CA PRO A 534 28.95 7.05 18.42
C PRO A 534 30.28 6.47 18.93
N ASP A 535 30.29 6.09 20.20
CA ASP A 535 31.36 5.37 20.87
C ASP A 535 31.63 4.06 20.09
N ARG A 536 32.62 4.08 19.20
CA ARG A 536 33.16 2.86 18.57
C ARG A 536 34.00 2.14 19.63
N GLY A 537 33.35 1.45 20.56
CA GLY A 537 34.05 0.81 21.67
C GLY A 537 33.21 0.08 22.71
N ARG A 538 32.40 -0.91 22.31
CA ARG A 538 32.19 -2.21 23.02
C ARG A 538 31.07 -3.01 22.35
N ARG A 539 31.45 -3.90 21.43
CA ARG A 539 31.07 -5.31 21.40
C ARG A 539 31.89 -6.05 20.35
#